data_AF-A0A2V6CPN6-F1
#
_entry.id   AF-A0A2V6CPN6-F1
#
_cell.length_a   1.000
_cell.length_b   1.000
_cell.length_c   1.000
_cell.angle_alpha   90.00
_cell.angle_beta   90.00
_cell.angle_gamma   90.00
#
_symmetry.space_group_name_H-M   'P 1'
#
loop_
_entity.id
_entity.type
_entity.pdbx_description
1 polymer ?
#
loop_
_entity_poly.entity_id
_entity_poly.type
_entity_poly.pdbx_seq_one_letter_code
_entity_poly.pdbx_strand_id
1 'polypeptide(L)'
;MKQIALTLILGLAAAIVQAGEYDVLEYDIFRSVDPLAQRDEWGLLHQGRAVNATDFAPRYHWRWEYYFKAPEQLVLDPAYVGSMQAALRRLGYYCGPIDGVFTPIVGNAIARLQKNYSMRVTGTFTDPVRRALRLP
;
A
#
# COMPACT_ATOMS: atom_id res chain seq x y z
N MET A 1 3.10 42.51 -15.85
CA MET A 1 2.51 41.63 -14.82
C MET A 1 2.35 40.16 -15.24
N LYS A 2 2.18 39.82 -16.54
CA LYS A 2 1.99 38.42 -16.99
C LYS A 2 3.24 37.52 -16.93
N GLN A 3 4.45 38.09 -17.07
CA GLN A 3 5.68 37.29 -17.07
C GLN A 3 6.15 36.87 -15.66
N ILE A 4 5.80 37.63 -14.62
CA ILE A 4 6.18 37.33 -13.23
C ILE A 4 5.39 36.14 -12.69
N ALA A 5 4.14 35.96 -13.11
CA ALA A 5 3.34 34.79 -12.75
C ALA A 5 3.86 33.50 -13.41
N LEU A 6 4.37 33.60 -14.64
CA LEU A 6 4.92 32.46 -15.38
C LEU A 6 6.25 31.98 -14.80
N THR A 7 7.10 32.91 -14.33
CA THR A 7 8.34 32.55 -13.62
C THR A 7 8.09 31.98 -12.23
N LEU A 8 7.02 32.38 -11.55
CA LEU A 8 6.64 31.81 -10.26
C LEU A 8 6.11 30.38 -10.41
N ILE A 9 5.35 30.09 -11.47
CA ILE A 9 4.88 28.73 -11.79
C ILE A 9 6.05 27.82 -12.22
N LEU A 10 6.98 28.31 -13.05
CA LEU A 10 8.19 27.56 -13.43
C LEU A 10 9.15 27.37 -12.25
N GLY A 11 9.27 28.37 -11.37
CA GLY A 11 10.07 28.29 -10.15
C GLY A 11 9.48 27.33 -9.12
N LEU A 12 8.15 27.29 -8.97
CA LEU A 12 7.47 26.31 -8.12
C LEU A 12 7.59 24.90 -8.72
N ALA A 13 7.48 24.75 -10.04
CA ALA A 13 7.72 23.47 -10.72
C ALA A 13 9.18 22.99 -10.55
N ALA A 14 10.17 23.89 -10.64
CA ALA A 14 11.57 23.56 -10.41
C ALA A 14 11.88 23.22 -8.95
N ALA A 15 11.20 23.85 -7.99
CA ALA A 15 11.30 23.50 -6.57
C ALA A 15 10.61 22.16 -6.24
N ILE A 16 9.52 21.82 -6.93
CA ILE A 16 8.88 20.49 -6.84
C ILE A 16 9.75 19.42 -7.49
N VAL A 17 10.48 19.75 -8.56
CA VAL A 17 11.47 18.86 -9.19
C VAL A 17 12.72 18.69 -8.31
N GLN A 18 13.20 19.74 -7.63
CA GLN A 18 14.34 19.64 -6.70
C GLN A 18 13.99 19.08 -5.31
N ALA A 19 12.72 19.06 -4.92
CA ALA A 19 12.27 18.30 -3.74
C ALA A 19 12.29 16.77 -3.97
N GLY A 20 12.69 16.31 -5.16
CA GLY A 20 12.96 14.90 -5.47
C GLY A 20 14.43 14.47 -5.36
N GLU A 21 15.35 15.39 -5.05
CA GLU A 21 16.81 15.14 -5.15
C GLU A 21 17.56 15.33 -3.82
N TYR A 22 16.89 15.16 -2.68
CA TYR A 22 17.53 15.03 -1.36
C TYR A 22 16.93 13.87 -0.56
N ASP A 23 16.85 12.69 -1.18
CA ASP A 23 16.68 11.42 -0.48
C ASP A 23 17.54 10.30 -1.12
N VAL A 24 18.57 10.70 -1.90
CA VAL A 24 19.35 9.82 -2.79
C VAL A 24 20.58 9.22 -2.10
N LEU A 25 20.84 9.52 -0.83
CA LEU A 25 22.03 8.99 -0.12
C LEU A 25 21.73 8.12 1.10
N GLU A 26 20.45 7.80 1.41
CA GLU A 26 20.10 6.86 2.49
C GLU A 26 18.86 5.97 2.22
N TYR A 27 18.45 5.81 0.95
CA TYR A 27 17.44 4.81 0.55
C TYR A 27 18.12 3.63 -0.16
N ASP A 28 18.45 2.63 0.65
CA ASP A 28 19.15 1.39 0.32
C ASP A 28 18.85 0.84 -1.08
N ILE A 29 19.93 0.46 -1.74
CA ILE A 29 20.09 -0.49 -2.86
C ILE A 29 19.26 -1.80 -2.72
N PHE A 30 18.65 -2.05 -1.56
CA PHE A 30 17.85 -3.22 -1.18
C PHE A 30 16.37 -2.93 -0.89
N ARG A 31 15.90 -1.67 -0.98
CA ARG A 31 14.48 -1.31 -0.77
C ARG A 31 13.81 -1.05 -2.11
N SER A 32 12.97 -1.99 -2.56
CA SER A 32 11.99 -1.72 -3.62
C SER A 32 11.15 -0.50 -3.25
N VAL A 33 11.04 0.41 -4.22
CA VAL A 33 10.17 1.59 -4.23
C VAL A 33 8.68 1.24 -4.23
N ASP A 34 8.32 -0.04 -4.43
CA ASP A 34 6.94 -0.50 -4.37
C ASP A 34 6.51 -0.74 -2.90
N PRO A 35 5.63 0.10 -2.33
CA PRO A 35 5.13 -0.07 -0.97
C PRO A 35 4.13 -1.24 -0.86
N LEU A 36 3.59 -1.73 -1.97
CA LEU A 36 2.65 -2.85 -2.05
C LEU A 36 3.31 -4.15 -2.49
N ALA A 37 4.61 -4.13 -2.77
CA ALA A 37 5.35 -5.35 -3.05
C ALA A 37 5.33 -6.25 -1.80
N GLN A 38 5.18 -7.56 -2.03
CA GLN A 38 5.10 -8.54 -0.96
C GLN A 38 6.40 -8.53 -0.14
N ARG A 39 6.25 -8.53 1.19
CA ARG A 39 7.37 -8.56 2.14
C ARG A 39 7.15 -9.62 3.19
N ASP A 40 8.23 -10.31 3.57
CA ASP A 40 8.25 -11.22 4.71
C ASP A 40 9.09 -10.62 5.86
N GLU A 41 9.53 -11.46 6.79
CA GLU A 41 10.40 -11.07 7.90
C GLU A 41 11.82 -10.68 7.45
N TRP A 42 12.25 -11.12 6.26
CA TRP A 42 13.60 -10.95 5.73
C TRP A 42 13.71 -9.87 4.65
N GLY A 43 12.61 -9.45 4.03
CA GLY A 43 12.62 -8.34 3.08
C GLY A 43 11.56 -8.44 1.99
N LEU A 44 11.90 -7.97 0.79
CA LEU A 44 11.05 -8.11 -0.39
C LEU A 44 11.10 -9.52 -0.93
N LEU A 45 9.93 -10.07 -1.21
CA LEU A 45 9.83 -11.36 -1.87
C LEU A 45 10.02 -11.16 -3.38
N HIS A 46 11.16 -11.59 -3.91
CA HIS A 46 11.44 -11.55 -5.35
C HIS A 46 10.57 -12.55 -6.13
N GLN A 47 10.20 -13.67 -5.51
CA GLN A 47 9.28 -14.69 -6.01
C GLN A 47 8.67 -15.44 -4.81
N GLY A 48 7.36 -15.43 -4.67
CA GLY A 48 6.67 -16.32 -3.73
C GLY A 48 6.84 -17.78 -4.16
N ARG A 49 6.68 -18.74 -3.23
CA ARG A 49 6.70 -20.19 -3.53
C ARG A 49 5.68 -20.59 -4.62
N ALA A 50 4.63 -19.78 -4.79
CA ALA A 50 3.68 -19.85 -5.90
C ALA A 50 3.46 -18.44 -6.46
N VAL A 51 3.27 -18.35 -7.78
CA VAL A 51 2.80 -17.13 -8.43
C VAL A 51 1.28 -17.03 -8.21
N ASN A 52 0.84 -15.96 -7.59
CA ASN A 52 -0.59 -15.69 -7.43
C ASN A 52 -1.07 -14.81 -8.58
N ALA A 53 -2.36 -14.89 -8.93
CA ALA A 53 -2.94 -13.99 -9.93
C ALA A 53 -2.72 -12.50 -9.57
N THR A 54 -2.59 -12.20 -8.27
CA THR A 54 -2.24 -10.87 -7.73
C THR A 54 -0.88 -10.35 -8.12
N ASP A 55 0.05 -11.24 -8.47
CA ASP A 55 1.42 -10.84 -8.81
C ASP A 55 1.47 -10.16 -10.19
N PHE A 56 0.51 -10.50 -11.05
CA PHE A 56 0.33 -9.94 -12.39
C PHE A 56 -0.66 -8.78 -12.44
N ALA A 57 -1.39 -8.51 -11.35
CA ALA A 57 -2.33 -7.40 -11.31
C ALA A 57 -1.56 -6.06 -11.37
N PRO A 58 -2.03 -5.09 -12.20
CA PRO A 58 -1.32 -3.84 -12.40
C PRO A 58 -1.23 -3.06 -11.10
N ARG A 59 0.01 -2.72 -10.69
CA ARG A 59 0.27 -1.86 -9.53
C ARG A 59 0.47 -0.44 -10.00
N TYR A 60 -0.21 0.51 -9.35
CA TYR A 60 0.03 1.94 -9.60
C TYR A 60 1.44 2.32 -9.17
N HIS A 61 2.17 2.95 -10.08
CA HIS A 61 3.55 3.39 -9.89
C HIS A 61 3.73 4.53 -8.87
N TRP A 62 2.71 5.38 -8.67
CA TRP A 62 2.78 6.45 -7.67
C TRP A 62 1.93 6.13 -6.44
N ARG A 63 2.57 6.23 -5.26
CA ARG A 63 1.92 6.02 -3.96
C ARG A 63 0.73 6.95 -3.72
N TRP A 64 0.83 8.21 -4.16
CA TRP A 64 -0.20 9.21 -3.89
C TRP A 64 -1.56 8.80 -4.46
N GLU A 65 -1.60 8.08 -5.58
CA GLU A 65 -2.84 7.64 -6.23
C GLU A 65 -3.74 6.77 -5.32
N TYR A 66 -3.15 5.91 -4.47
CA TYR A 66 -3.94 5.08 -3.55
C TYR A 66 -4.61 5.90 -2.43
N TYR A 67 -4.01 7.02 -2.02
CA TYR A 67 -4.60 7.90 -1.01
C TYR A 67 -5.88 8.59 -1.48
N PHE A 68 -6.09 8.72 -2.79
CA PHE A 68 -7.31 9.27 -3.37
C PHE A 68 -8.39 8.22 -3.63
N LYS A 69 -8.09 6.93 -3.41
CA LYS A 69 -9.05 5.84 -3.60
C LYS A 69 -9.84 5.57 -2.33
N ALA A 70 -11.13 5.29 -2.51
CA ALA A 70 -11.98 4.90 -1.41
C ALA A 70 -11.67 3.44 -0.99
N PRO A 71 -11.84 3.07 0.29
CA PRO A 71 -11.62 1.70 0.76
C PRO A 71 -12.37 0.64 -0.06
N GLU A 72 -13.56 0.96 -0.55
CA GLU A 72 -14.39 0.08 -1.37
C GLU A 72 -13.74 -0.20 -2.74
N GLN A 73 -13.06 0.78 -3.33
CA GLN A 73 -12.34 0.61 -4.59
C GLN A 73 -11.07 -0.23 -4.39
N LEU A 74 -10.41 -0.08 -3.25
CA LEU A 74 -9.19 -0.80 -2.91
C LEU A 74 -9.45 -2.29 -2.67
N VAL A 75 -10.62 -2.63 -2.11
CA VAL A 75 -11.05 -4.02 -1.89
C VAL A 75 -11.35 -4.75 -3.22
N LEU A 76 -11.57 -4.02 -4.31
CA LEU A 76 -11.79 -4.59 -5.65
C LEU A 76 -10.49 -4.83 -6.41
N ASP A 77 -9.36 -4.26 -5.96
CA ASP A 77 -8.06 -4.42 -6.59
C ASP A 77 -7.34 -5.66 -6.03
N PRO A 78 -7.14 -6.73 -6.83
CA PRO A 78 -6.53 -7.96 -6.35
C PRO A 78 -5.09 -7.76 -5.85
N ALA A 79 -4.31 -6.85 -6.46
CA ALA A 79 -2.95 -6.57 -5.99
C ALA A 79 -2.99 -5.95 -4.60
N TYR A 80 -3.90 -5.00 -4.39
CA TYR A 80 -4.08 -4.34 -3.12
C TYR A 80 -4.60 -5.30 -2.05
N VAL A 81 -5.60 -6.13 -2.37
CA VAL A 81 -6.11 -7.17 -1.45
C VAL A 81 -5.03 -8.18 -1.09
N GLY A 82 -4.19 -8.58 -2.04
CA GLY A 82 -3.05 -9.47 -1.79
C GLY A 82 -2.06 -8.86 -0.79
N SER A 83 -1.75 -7.57 -0.95
CA SER A 83 -0.88 -6.85 -0.01
C SER A 83 -1.50 -6.78 1.41
N MET A 84 -2.82 -6.58 1.49
CA MET A 84 -3.56 -6.57 2.75
C MET A 84 -3.56 -7.96 3.42
N GLN A 85 -3.81 -9.04 2.67
CA GLN A 85 -3.74 -10.41 3.17
C GLN A 85 -2.33 -10.75 3.68
N ALA A 86 -1.30 -10.33 2.96
CA ALA A 86 0.10 -10.49 3.39
C ALA A 86 0.39 -9.74 4.69
N ALA A 87 -0.05 -8.48 4.80
CA ALA A 87 0.12 -7.67 6.00
C ALA A 87 -0.62 -8.26 7.21
N LEU A 88 -1.87 -8.71 7.01
CA LEU A 88 -2.64 -9.40 8.05
C LEU A 88 -1.95 -10.70 8.49
N ARG A 89 -1.36 -11.45 7.57
CA ARG A 89 -0.61 -12.68 7.88
C ARG A 89 0.66 -12.39 8.66
N ARG A 90 1.42 -11.37 8.25
CA ARG A 90 2.62 -10.91 8.96
C ARG A 90 2.32 -10.50 10.40
N LEU A 91 1.16 -9.90 10.65
CA LEU A 91 0.70 -9.52 11.98
C LEU A 91 0.02 -10.67 12.76
N GLY A 92 -0.11 -11.86 12.17
CA GLY A 92 -0.69 -13.05 12.81
C GLY A 92 -2.22 -13.10 12.83
N TYR A 93 -2.91 -12.23 12.10
CA TYR A 93 -4.39 -12.18 12.05
C TYR A 93 -5.00 -13.11 10.99
N TYR A 94 -4.22 -13.46 9.96
CA TYR A 94 -4.69 -14.21 8.80
C TYR A 94 -3.78 -15.41 8.49
N CYS A 95 -4.39 -16.56 8.25
CA CYS A 95 -3.66 -17.82 7.98
C CYS A 95 -4.00 -18.43 6.61
N GLY A 96 -4.80 -17.73 5.80
CA GLY A 96 -5.27 -18.20 4.51
C GLY A 96 -4.30 -17.91 3.35
N PRO A 97 -4.71 -18.26 2.12
CA PRO A 97 -3.92 -17.97 0.92
C PRO A 97 -3.86 -16.45 0.64
N ILE A 98 -2.74 -16.01 0.05
CA ILE A 98 -2.59 -14.62 -0.42
C ILE A 98 -3.00 -14.60 -1.90
N ASP A 99 -4.29 -14.66 -2.16
CA ASP A 99 -4.88 -14.80 -3.50
C ASP A 99 -5.50 -13.50 -4.06
N GLY A 100 -5.53 -12.43 -3.27
CA GLY A 100 -6.13 -11.14 -3.65
C GLY A 100 -7.64 -11.13 -3.68
N VAL A 101 -8.29 -12.14 -3.09
CA VAL A 101 -9.75 -12.23 -3.03
C VAL A 101 -10.23 -11.82 -1.65
N PHE A 102 -11.10 -10.81 -1.60
CA PHE A 102 -11.72 -10.39 -0.35
C PHE A 102 -12.80 -11.38 0.08
N THR A 103 -12.40 -12.43 0.78
CA THR A 103 -13.31 -13.46 1.31
C THR A 103 -13.79 -13.13 2.73
N PRO A 104 -14.86 -13.77 3.23
CA PRO A 104 -15.30 -13.62 4.63
C PRO A 104 -14.20 -13.95 5.66
N ILE A 105 -13.24 -14.82 5.32
CA ILE A 105 -12.10 -15.14 6.18
C ILE A 105 -11.20 -13.91 6.36
N VAL A 106 -11.00 -13.13 5.30
CA VAL A 106 -10.26 -11.85 5.37
C VAL A 106 -11.01 -10.85 6.24
N GLY A 107 -12.33 -10.74 6.09
CA GLY A 107 -13.17 -9.90 6.95
C GLY A 107 -13.06 -10.28 8.45
N ASN A 108 -13.02 -11.57 8.76
CA ASN A 108 -12.80 -12.06 10.12
C ASN A 108 -11.40 -11.71 10.65
N ALA A 109 -10.36 -11.77 9.82
CA ALA A 109 -9.02 -11.34 10.19
C ALA A 109 -8.97 -9.83 10.48
N ILE A 110 -9.65 -9.02 9.67
CA ILE A 110 -9.82 -7.58 9.91
C ILE A 110 -10.55 -7.32 11.23
N ALA A 111 -11.62 -8.07 11.52
CA ALA A 111 -12.35 -7.92 12.77
C ALA A 111 -11.46 -8.22 14.00
N ARG A 112 -10.57 -9.21 13.92
CA ARG A 112 -9.58 -9.51 14.98
C ARG A 112 -8.57 -8.37 15.15
N LEU A 113 -8.05 -7.84 14.04
CA LEU A 113 -7.17 -6.68 14.06
C LEU A 113 -7.88 -5.48 14.69
N GLN A 114 -9.10 -5.16 14.26
CA GLN A 114 -9.89 -4.05 14.78
C GLN A 114 -10.08 -4.18 16.29
N LYS A 115 -10.40 -5.39 16.78
CA LYS A 115 -10.54 -5.66 18.21
C LYS A 115 -9.23 -5.39 18.96
N ASN A 116 -8.09 -5.85 18.44
CA ASN A 116 -6.78 -5.67 19.08
C ASN A 116 -6.30 -4.22 19.09
N TYR A 117 -6.65 -3.44 18.06
CA TYR A 117 -6.32 -2.02 17.97
C TYR A 117 -7.41 -1.10 18.57
N SER A 118 -8.35 -1.64 19.34
CA SER A 118 -9.44 -0.88 19.98
C SER A 118 -10.28 -0.04 19.00
N MET A 119 -10.46 -0.54 17.78
CA MET A 119 -11.32 0.05 16.76
C MET A 119 -12.75 -0.51 16.85
N ARG A 120 -13.70 0.16 16.19
CA ARG A 120 -15.03 -0.43 15.98
C ARG A 120 -14.90 -1.69 15.13
N VAL A 121 -15.35 -2.82 15.67
CA VAL A 121 -15.28 -4.12 15.00
C VAL A 121 -16.40 -4.21 13.95
N THR A 122 -16.04 -4.07 12.69
CA THR A 122 -16.94 -4.18 11.53
C THR A 122 -16.58 -5.34 10.60
N GLY A 123 -15.31 -5.80 10.64
CA GLY A 123 -14.77 -6.74 9.65
C GLY A 123 -14.61 -6.14 8.25
N THR A 124 -14.81 -4.83 8.10
CA THR A 124 -14.70 -4.12 6.82
C THR A 124 -13.37 -3.39 6.72
N PHE A 125 -12.83 -3.32 5.50
CA PHE A 125 -11.65 -2.51 5.23
C PHE A 125 -12.01 -1.03 5.31
N THR A 126 -11.33 -0.29 6.19
CA THR A 126 -11.57 1.13 6.46
C THR A 126 -10.23 1.84 6.61
N ASP A 127 -10.21 3.17 6.53
CA ASP A 127 -8.98 3.94 6.68
C ASP A 127 -8.18 3.67 7.96
N PRO A 128 -8.81 3.48 9.15
CA PRO A 128 -8.07 3.07 10.34
C PRO A 128 -7.37 1.72 10.16
N VAL A 129 -8.03 0.75 9.54
CA VAL A 129 -7.45 -0.57 9.24
C VAL A 129 -6.28 -0.44 8.26
N ARG A 130 -6.45 0.36 7.20
CA ARG A 130 -5.39 0.67 6.21
C ARG A 130 -4.13 1.22 6.89
N ARG A 131 -4.30 2.18 7.79
CA ARG A 131 -3.20 2.76 8.59
C ARG A 131 -2.55 1.75 9.52
N ALA A 132 -3.35 0.91 10.19
CA ALA A 132 -2.82 -0.13 11.08
C ALA A 132 -1.98 -1.17 10.32
N LEU A 133 -2.37 -1.49 9.08
CA LEU A 133 -1.62 -2.37 8.17
C LEU A 133 -0.45 -1.68 7.47
N ARG A 134 -0.26 -0.37 7.66
CA ARG A 134 0.75 0.46 6.98
C ARG A 134 0.66 0.41 5.46
N LEU A 135 -0.56 0.30 4.93
CA LEU A 135 -0.82 0.34 3.49
C LEU A 135 -0.97 1.79 3.01
N PRO A 136 -0.54 2.09 1.76
CA PRO A 136 -0.77 3.39 1.13
C PRO A 136 -2.25 3.63 0.82
#